data_AF-A0A450S7D9-F1
#
_entry.id   AF-A0A450S7D9-F1
#
_cell.length_a   1.000
_cell.length_b   1.000
_cell.length_c   1.000
_cell.angle_alpha   90.00
_cell.angle_beta   90.00
_cell.angle_gamma   90.00
#
_symmetry.space_group_name_H-M   'P 1'
#
loop_
_entity.id
_entity.type
_entity.pdbx_description
1 polymer ?
#
loop_
_entity_poly.entity_id
_entity_poly.type
_entity_poly.pdbx_seq_one_letter_code
_entity_poly.pdbx_strand_id
1 'polypeptide(L)'
;MDESNYEEPTENGYGDHSSTYATTRLTAQLISFISWGLVAVSILIALIGISEGGTQEIVIVLFSIVSVGIGLFLVISGQLTRTVVDNADNSEEILVLLRKIATKIEAL
;
A
#
# COMPACT_ATOMS: atom_id res chain seq x y z
N MET A 1 1.76 34.18 42.98
CA MET A 1 0.59 33.78 42.19
C MET A 1 1.04 33.92 40.75
N ASP A 2 1.66 32.88 40.22
CA ASP A 2 2.09 32.85 38.83
C ASP A 2 0.91 32.40 37.99
N GLU A 3 0.45 33.30 37.11
CA GLU A 3 -0.45 32.97 36.02
C GLU A 3 0.30 32.03 35.07
N SER A 4 0.15 30.72 35.29
CA SER A 4 0.59 29.71 34.34
C SER A 4 -0.22 29.91 33.06
N ASN A 5 0.46 30.50 32.08
CA ASN A 5 0.01 30.72 30.72
C ASN A 5 -0.33 29.35 30.11
N TYR A 6 -1.61 28.97 30.14
CA TYR A 6 -2.10 27.76 29.49
C TYR A 6 -2.12 28.03 27.99
N GLU A 7 -1.06 27.62 27.29
CA GLU A 7 -1.08 27.54 25.83
C GLU A 7 -2.26 26.66 25.41
N GLU A 8 -3.27 27.27 24.77
CA GLU A 8 -4.40 26.54 24.21
C GLU A 8 -3.86 25.46 23.27
N PRO A 9 -4.39 24.23 23.35
CA PRO A 9 -4.00 23.18 22.43
C PRO A 9 -4.46 23.62 21.03
N THR A 10 -3.51 24.09 20.22
CA THR A 10 -3.76 24.44 18.83
C THR A 10 -4.47 23.26 18.16
N GLU A 11 -5.61 23.54 17.54
CA GLU A 11 -6.49 22.60 16.84
C GLU A 11 -5.75 21.75 15.78
N ASN A 12 -4.54 22.17 15.39
CA ASN A 12 -3.61 21.46 14.53
C ASN A 12 -2.57 20.64 15.31
N GLY A 13 -2.99 19.96 16.38
CA GLY A 13 -2.18 19.05 17.18
C GLY A 13 -1.86 17.70 16.51
N TYR A 14 -2.09 17.58 15.20
CA TYR A 14 -1.42 16.58 14.37
C TYR A 14 -0.02 17.12 14.09
N GLY A 15 0.84 17.02 15.10
CA GLY A 15 2.28 17.24 14.89
C GLY A 15 2.69 16.39 13.71
N ASP A 16 3.26 17.02 12.70
CA ASP A 16 3.86 16.47 11.49
C ASP A 16 4.36 15.03 11.69
N HIS A 17 3.45 14.05 11.59
CA HIS A 17 3.79 12.64 11.62
C HIS A 17 4.28 12.38 10.21
N SER A 18 5.57 12.64 9.98
CA SER A 18 6.23 12.18 8.77
C SER A 18 5.97 10.68 8.73
N SER A 19 5.04 10.23 7.88
CA SER A 19 4.64 8.84 7.80
C SER A 19 5.90 8.00 7.62
N THR A 20 6.31 7.29 8.67
CA THR A 20 7.48 6.40 8.68
C THR A 20 7.36 5.36 7.55
N TYR A 21 6.12 5.13 7.09
CA TYR A 21 5.75 4.17 6.07
C TYR A 21 5.53 4.77 4.68
N ALA A 22 5.84 6.06 4.47
CA ALA A 22 5.74 6.70 3.16
C ALA A 22 6.52 5.92 2.07
N THR A 23 7.72 5.45 2.42
CA THR A 23 8.56 4.61 1.54
C THR A 23 7.89 3.28 1.21
N THR A 24 7.22 2.65 2.19
CA THR A 24 6.50 1.38 2.00
C THR A 24 5.28 1.57 1.12
N ARG A 25 4.54 2.66 1.30
CA ARG A 25 3.40 3.03 0.45
C ARG A 25 3.83 3.31 -1.00
N LEU A 26 4.94 4.02 -1.19
CA LEU A 26 5.54 4.25 -2.52
C LEU A 26 5.97 2.93 -3.18
N THR A 27 6.60 2.05 -2.42
CA THR A 27 7.02 0.73 -2.90
C THR A 27 5.82 -0.12 -3.32
N ALA A 28 4.74 -0.13 -2.53
CA ALA A 28 3.52 -0.84 -2.86
C ALA A 28 2.85 -0.29 -4.13
N GLN A 29 2.84 1.03 -4.32
CA GLN A 29 2.34 1.66 -5.55
C GLN A 29 3.19 1.29 -6.76
N LEU A 30 4.53 1.29 -6.61
CA LEU A 30 5.45 0.92 -7.68
C LEU A 30 5.27 -0.54 -8.10
N ILE A 31 5.16 -1.45 -7.13
CA ILE A 31 4.89 -2.88 -7.38
C ILE A 31 3.56 -3.05 -8.11
N SER A 32 2.52 -2.32 -7.71
CA SER A 32 1.22 -2.36 -8.37
C SER A 32 1.31 -1.91 -9.84
N PHE A 33 2.03 -0.81 -10.10
CA PHE A 33 2.24 -0.30 -11.45
C PHE A 33 3.00 -1.30 -12.34
N ILE A 34 4.11 -1.86 -11.83
CA ILE A 34 4.90 -2.86 -12.56
C ILE A 34 4.08 -4.11 -12.85
N SER A 35 3.26 -4.56 -11.89
CA SER A 35 2.44 -5.76 -12.04
C SER A 35 1.36 -5.59 -13.11
N TRP A 36 0.75 -4.41 -13.20
CA TRP A 36 -0.17 -4.09 -14.30
C TRP A 36 0.53 -4.03 -15.65
N GLY A 37 1.76 -3.51 -15.70
CA GLY A 37 2.59 -3.56 -16.90
C GLY A 37 2.85 -5.00 -17.35
N LEU A 38 3.18 -5.89 -16.42
CA LEU A 38 3.39 -7.32 -16.70
C LEU A 38 2.12 -7.96 -17.30
N VAL A 39 0.96 -7.74 -16.68
CA VAL A 39 -0.33 -8.25 -17.20
C VAL A 39 -0.60 -7.75 -18.61
N ALA A 40 -0.38 -6.47 -18.90
CA ALA A 40 -0.58 -5.90 -20.23
C ALA A 40 0.34 -6.54 -21.29
N VAL A 41 1.62 -6.75 -20.95
CA VAL A 41 2.59 -7.43 -21.84
C VAL A 41 2.16 -8.88 -22.09
N SER A 42 1.72 -9.61 -21.06
CA SER A 42 1.27 -10.99 -21.20
C SER A 42 0.04 -11.12 -22.10
N ILE A 43 -0.90 -10.17 -22.00
CA ILE A 43 -2.07 -10.13 -22.89
C ILE A 43 -1.64 -9.85 -24.33
N LEU A 44 -0.70 -8.93 -24.56
CA LEU A 44 -0.19 -8.65 -25.91
C LEU A 44 0.48 -9.87 -26.54
N ILE A 45 1.32 -10.58 -25.77
CA ILE A 45 1.96 -11.82 -26.24
C ILE A 45 0.90 -12.88 -26.60
N ALA A 46 -0.15 -13.00 -25.78
CA ALA A 46 -1.27 -13.91 -26.08
C ALA A 46 -1.95 -13.57 -27.41
N LEU A 47 -2.22 -12.28 -27.66
CA LEU A 47 -2.87 -11.82 -28.90
C LEU A 47 -2.00 -12.05 -30.13
N ILE A 48 -0.69 -11.80 -30.02
CA ILE A 48 0.27 -12.08 -31.11
C ILE A 48 0.32 -13.59 -31.39
N GLY A 49 0.41 -14.40 -30.34
CA GLY A 49 0.42 -15.86 -30.46
C GLY A 49 -0.81 -16.42 -31.19
N ILE A 50 -2.00 -15.91 -30.89
CA ILE A 50 -3.25 -16.30 -31.54
C ILE A 50 -3.31 -15.82 -33.01
N SER A 51 -2.61 -14.73 -33.35
CA SER A 51 -2.64 -14.19 -34.72
C SER A 51 -1.78 -14.99 -35.71
N GLU A 52 -0.78 -15.74 -35.24
CA GLU A 52 0.17 -16.46 -36.08
C GLU A 52 -0.32 -17.85 -36.57
N GLY A 53 -1.42 -18.40 -36.04
CA GLY A 53 -2.13 -19.54 -36.65
C GLY A 53 -1.40 -20.89 -36.56
N GLY A 54 -0.42 -21.04 -35.68
CA GLY A 54 0.49 -22.19 -35.62
C GLY A 54 0.14 -23.23 -34.56
N THR A 55 0.64 -24.47 -34.71
CA THR A 55 0.50 -25.54 -33.70
C THR A 55 1.14 -25.21 -32.34
N GLN A 56 1.94 -24.14 -32.25
CA GLN A 56 2.51 -23.62 -31.00
C GLN A 56 1.53 -22.72 -30.21
N GLU A 57 0.35 -22.38 -30.76
CA GLU A 57 -0.65 -21.52 -30.13
C GLU A 57 -1.04 -21.98 -28.72
N ILE A 58 -1.27 -23.29 -28.54
CA ILE A 58 -1.71 -23.83 -27.25
C ILE A 58 -0.66 -23.58 -26.15
N VAL A 59 0.62 -23.71 -26.46
CA VAL A 59 1.71 -23.49 -25.50
C VAL A 59 1.82 -22.00 -25.15
N ILE A 60 1.70 -21.12 -26.14
CA ILE A 60 1.76 -19.67 -25.94
C ILE A 60 0.57 -19.17 -25.13
N VAL A 61 -0.64 -19.68 -25.39
CA VAL A 61 -1.85 -19.34 -24.64
C VAL A 61 -1.75 -19.84 -23.20
N LEU A 62 -1.32 -21.09 -22.97
CA LEU A 62 -1.13 -21.63 -21.62
C LEU A 62 -0.09 -20.82 -20.83
N PHE A 63 1.04 -20.49 -21.46
CA PHE A 63 2.06 -19.65 -20.83
C PHE A 63 1.53 -18.26 -20.48
N SER A 64 0.72 -17.66 -21.37
CA SER A 64 0.12 -16.36 -21.15
C SER A 64 -0.87 -16.37 -19.98
N ILE A 65 -1.69 -17.42 -19.84
CA ILE A 65 -2.62 -17.58 -18.71
C ILE A 65 -1.85 -17.65 -17.38
N VAL A 66 -0.78 -18.46 -17.33
CA VAL A 66 0.07 -18.56 -16.13
C VAL A 66 0.72 -17.22 -15.80
N SER A 67 1.23 -16.53 -16.82
CA SER A 67 1.85 -15.22 -16.67
C SER A 67 0.88 -14.16 -16.14
N VAL A 68 -0.36 -14.13 -16.65
CA VAL A 68 -1.44 -13.27 -16.13
C VAL A 68 -1.77 -13.63 -14.68
N GLY A 69 -1.84 -14.93 -14.35
CA GLY A 69 -2.09 -15.39 -12.99
C GLY A 69 -1.02 -14.89 -11.99
N ILE A 70 0.26 -14.98 -12.37
CA ILE A 70 1.37 -14.46 -11.57
C ILE A 70 1.27 -12.93 -11.43
N GLY A 71 0.96 -12.23 -12.52
CA GLY A 71 0.76 -10.77 -12.51
C GLY A 71 -0.35 -10.35 -11.55
N LEU A 72 -1.50 -11.02 -11.59
CA LEU A 72 -2.62 -10.76 -10.68
C LEU A 72 -2.26 -11.06 -9.22
N PHE A 73 -1.53 -12.15 -8.97
CA PHE A 73 -1.07 -12.49 -7.62
C PHE A 73 -0.14 -11.40 -7.04
N LEU A 74 0.75 -10.84 -7.86
CA LEU A 74 1.61 -9.72 -7.46
C LEU A 74 0.80 -8.45 -7.18
N VAL A 75 -0.22 -8.15 -7.99
CA VAL A 75 -1.14 -7.03 -7.73
C VAL A 75 -1.83 -7.19 -6.37
N ILE A 76 -2.36 -8.37 -6.08
CA ILE A 76 -3.02 -8.66 -4.79
C ILE A 76 -2.04 -8.51 -3.63
N SER A 77 -0.82 -9.04 -3.78
CA SER A 77 0.21 -8.95 -2.75
C SER A 77 0.59 -7.50 -2.44
N GLY A 78 0.77 -6.66 -3.48
CA GLY A 78 1.04 -5.23 -3.30
C GLY A 78 -0.11 -4.48 -2.61
N GLN A 79 -1.36 -4.82 -2.94
CA GLN A 79 -2.52 -4.26 -2.24
C GLN A 79 -2.60 -4.71 -0.78
N LEU A 80 -2.31 -5.99 -0.50
CA LEU A 80 -2.29 -6.51 0.86
C LEU A 80 -1.24 -5.79 1.72
N THR A 81 -0.03 -5.57 1.19
CA THR A 81 1.02 -4.81 1.88
C THR A 81 0.55 -3.40 2.21
N ARG A 82 -0.12 -2.72 1.27
CA ARG A 82 -0.67 -1.38 1.50
C ARG A 82 -1.69 -1.39 2.64
N THR A 83 -2.62 -2.36 2.64
CA THR A 83 -3.62 -2.49 3.71
C THR A 83 -2.99 -2.77 5.07
N VAL A 84 -1.94 -3.61 5.12
CA VAL A 84 -1.23 -3.88 6.38
C VAL A 84 -0.54 -2.63 6.91
N VAL A 85 0.09 -1.85 6.03
CA VAL A 85 0.71 -0.57 6.39
C VAL A 85 -0.32 0.43 6.88
N ASP A 86 -1.42 0.62 6.14
CA ASP A 86 -2.48 1.54 6.53
C ASP A 86 -3.09 1.15 7.90
N ASN A 87 -3.20 -0.15 8.19
CA ASN A 87 -3.63 -0.64 9.51
C ASN A 87 -2.60 -0.42 10.62
N ALA A 88 -1.30 -0.50 10.30
CA ALA A 88 -0.23 -0.23 11.25
C ALA A 88 -0.19 1.26 11.62
N ASP A 89 -0.28 2.16 10.63
CA ASP A 89 -0.33 3.61 10.83
C ASP A 89 -1.50 3.99 11.76
N ASN A 90 -2.70 3.46 11.49
CA ASN A 90 -3.88 3.71 12.33
C ASN A 90 -3.69 3.20 13.77
N SER A 91 -3.01 2.06 13.95
CA SER A 91 -2.76 1.49 15.27
C SER A 91 -1.77 2.35 16.06
N GLU A 92 -0.75 2.89 15.40
CA GLU A 92 0.21 3.82 16.00
C GLU A 92 -0.49 5.12 16.46
N GLU A 93 -1.36 5.68 15.62
CA GLU A 93 -2.12 6.89 15.95
C GLU A 93 -3.01 6.69 17.19
N ILE A 94 -3.70 5.55 17.28
CA ILE A 94 -4.51 5.19 18.45
C ILE A 94 -3.65 5.10 19.72
N LEU A 95 -2.46 4.51 19.65
CA LEU A 95 -1.56 4.40 20.79
C LEU A 95 -1.04 5.76 21.25
N VAL A 96 -0.74 6.67 20.31
CA VAL A 96 -0.33 8.04 20.62
C VAL A 96 -1.47 8.78 21.34
N LEU A 97 -2.72 8.65 20.87
CA LEU A 97 -3.89 9.25 21.50
C LEU A 97 -4.12 8.69 22.92
N LEU A 98 -4.03 7.37 23.09
CA LEU A 98 -4.19 6.72 24.40
C LEU A 98 -3.09 7.17 25.38
N ARG A 99 -1.83 7.26 24.94
CA ARG A 99 -0.73 7.75 25.77
C ARG A 99 -0.97 9.20 26.21
N LYS A 100 -1.42 10.07 25.30
CA LYS A 100 -1.73 11.47 25.59
C LYS A 100 -2.84 11.60 26.64
N ILE A 101 -3.88 10.76 26.57
CA ILE A 101 -4.95 10.72 27.57
C ILE A 101 -4.44 10.23 28.92
N ALA A 102 -3.63 9.16 28.95
CA ALA A 102 -3.07 8.62 30.18
C ALA A 102 -2.22 9.66 30.94
N THR A 103 -1.31 10.36 30.23
CA THR A 103 -0.49 11.41 30.83
C THR A 103 -1.33 12.57 31.35
N LYS A 104 -2.45 12.91 30.68
CA LYS A 104 -3.36 13.96 31.14
C LYS A 104 -4.09 13.58 32.43
N ILE A 105 -4.37 12.29 32.65
CA ILE A 105 -4.97 11.78 33.89
C ILE A 105 -3.96 11.78 35.03
N GLU A 106 -2.71 11.41 34.79
CA GLU A 106 -1.65 11.42 35.84
C GLU A 106 -1.32 12.83 36.34
N ALA A 107 -1.62 13.86 35.54
CA ALA A 107 -1.41 15.26 35.90
C ALA A 107 -2.56 15.88 36.73
N LEU A 108 -3.65 15.15 36.96
CA LEU A 108 -4.81 15.55 37.78
C LEU A 108 -4.74 14.96 39.18
#